data_AF-A0A9E3D6X8-F1
#
_entry.id   AF-A0A9E3D6X8-F1
#
_cell.length_a   1.000
_cell.length_b   1.000
_cell.length_c   1.000
_cell.angle_alpha   90.00
_cell.angle_beta   90.00
_cell.angle_gamma   90.00
#
_symmetry.space_group_name_H-M   'P 1'
#
loop_
_entity.id
_entity.type
_entity.pdbx_description
1 polymer ?
#
loop_
_entity_poly.entity_id
_entity_poly.type
_entity_poly.pdbx_seq_one_letter_code
_entity_poly.pdbx_strand_id
1 'polypeptide(L)'
;AITDFDLYKTSHRFVFGDADESQGIAVVSAHRLRSEFYGDAADANLLFQRTLKESIHELGHTFGLKHCYNARCAMYYSNSIFETDNKMPHFCEICDRRLSRARNERS
;
A
#
# COMPACT_ATOMS: atom_id res chain seq x y z
N ALA A 1 -10.03 5.27 -1.23
CA ALA A 1 -10.06 6.68 -0.75
C ALA A 1 -8.66 7.10 -0.34
N ILE A 2 -8.38 8.41 -0.30
CA ILE A 2 -7.11 8.96 0.19
C ILE A 2 -7.45 9.98 1.29
N THR A 3 -6.69 10.01 2.38
CA THR A 3 -6.88 10.92 3.51
C THR A 3 -5.55 11.55 3.94
N ASP A 4 -5.60 12.76 4.49
CA ASP A 4 -4.44 13.44 5.10
C ASP A 4 -4.34 13.19 6.62
N PHE A 5 -5.31 12.49 7.20
CA PHE A 5 -5.31 12.10 8.60
C PHE A 5 -4.47 10.84 8.82
N ASP A 6 -3.77 10.79 9.95
CA ASP A 6 -3.04 9.60 10.39
C ASP A 6 -4.00 8.46 10.73
N LEU A 7 -3.62 7.22 10.39
CA LEU A 7 -4.45 6.03 10.59
C LEU A 7 -3.78 5.06 11.55
N TYR A 8 -4.60 4.38 12.35
CA TYR A 8 -4.17 3.38 13.32
C TYR A 8 -5.13 2.19 13.34
N LYS A 9 -4.63 1.05 13.77
CA LYS A 9 -5.40 -0.18 13.98
C LYS A 9 -4.97 -0.77 15.32
N THR A 10 -5.86 -1.45 16.03
CA THR A 10 -5.63 -1.91 17.42
C THR A 10 -4.31 -2.68 17.62
N SER A 11 -3.80 -3.33 16.58
CA SER A 11 -2.56 -4.11 16.58
C SER A 11 -1.29 -3.34 16.15
N HIS A 12 -1.41 -2.10 15.66
CA HIS A 12 -0.30 -1.36 15.05
C HIS A 12 -0.22 0.08 15.55
N ARG A 13 1.01 0.61 15.65
CA ARG A 13 1.24 2.01 16.05
C ARG A 13 0.67 3.01 15.05
N PHE A 14 0.67 2.64 13.77
CA PHE A 14 0.06 3.35 12.65
C PHE A 14 -0.08 2.40 11.46
N VAL A 15 -0.84 2.79 10.45
CA VAL A 15 -0.88 2.12 9.15
C VAL A 15 -0.82 3.16 8.02
N PHE A 16 -0.20 2.80 6.89
CA PHE A 16 -0.25 3.65 5.70
C PHE A 16 -1.58 3.52 4.95
N GLY A 17 -2.27 2.41 5.11
CA GLY A 17 -3.57 2.14 4.54
C GLY A 17 -4.22 0.94 5.20
N ASP A 18 -5.46 0.68 4.83
CA ASP A 18 -6.16 -0.55 5.16
C ASP A 18 -7.21 -0.85 4.08
N ALA A 19 -7.54 -2.13 3.96
CA ALA A 19 -8.48 -2.61 2.97
C ALA A 19 -9.45 -3.63 3.57
N ASP A 20 -10.69 -3.56 3.12
CA ASP A 20 -11.71 -4.58 3.36
C ASP A 20 -11.91 -5.39 2.08
N GLU A 21 -11.43 -6.63 2.10
CA GLU A 21 -11.53 -7.57 0.98
C GLU A 21 -12.99 -7.91 0.63
N SER A 22 -13.88 -7.96 1.63
CA SER A 22 -15.29 -8.35 1.46
C SER A 22 -16.11 -7.25 0.80
N GLN A 23 -15.83 -6.00 1.16
CA GLN A 23 -16.51 -4.83 0.60
C GLN A 23 -15.79 -4.27 -0.64
N GLY A 24 -14.56 -4.72 -0.91
CA GLY A 24 -13.77 -4.24 -2.05
C GLY A 24 -13.33 -2.78 -1.90
N ILE A 25 -13.22 -2.28 -0.66
CA ILE A 25 -12.87 -0.89 -0.37
C ILE A 25 -11.48 -0.80 0.27
N ALA A 26 -10.81 0.32 0.03
CA ALA A 26 -9.49 0.62 0.58
C ALA A 26 -9.35 2.10 0.90
N VAL A 27 -8.52 2.42 1.88
CA VAL A 27 -8.10 3.78 2.22
C VAL A 27 -6.58 3.84 2.37
N VAL A 28 -5.97 4.93 1.89
CA VAL A 28 -4.54 5.23 2.09
C VAL A 28 -4.41 6.59 2.78
N SER A 29 -3.54 6.67 3.78
CA SER A 29 -3.16 7.91 4.45
C SER A 29 -1.90 8.49 3.81
N ALA A 30 -2.00 9.73 3.35
CA ALA A 30 -0.85 10.51 2.91
C ALA A 30 -0.03 11.08 4.09
N HIS A 31 -0.56 11.04 5.32
CA HIS A 31 -0.01 11.74 6.49
C HIS A 31 1.47 11.41 6.72
N ARG A 32 1.78 10.11 6.77
CA ARG A 32 3.15 9.59 6.98
C ARG A 32 3.89 9.29 5.69
N LEU A 33 3.31 9.60 4.52
CA LEU A 33 3.99 9.48 3.23
C LEU A 33 4.72 10.76 2.83
N ARG A 34 4.32 11.89 3.44
CA ARG A 34 4.94 13.21 3.28
C ARG A 34 6.34 13.22 3.90
N SER A 35 7.31 13.72 3.15
CA SER A 35 8.68 13.91 3.64
C SER A 35 8.72 14.88 4.83
N GLU A 36 7.80 15.84 4.84
CA GLU A 36 7.63 16.83 5.90
C GLU A 36 7.33 16.19 7.27
N PHE A 37 6.68 15.02 7.30
CA PHE A 37 6.45 14.27 8.54
C PHE A 37 7.77 13.84 9.20
N TYR A 38 8.81 13.62 8.40
CA TYR A 38 10.13 13.20 8.83
C TYR A 38 11.14 14.35 8.96
N GLY A 39 10.68 15.61 8.80
CA GLY A 39 11.52 16.81 8.92
C GLY A 39 12.25 17.22 7.64
N ASP A 40 11.98 16.54 6.52
CA ASP A 40 12.55 16.88 5.22
C ASP A 40 11.69 17.91 4.48
N ALA A 41 12.26 18.51 3.42
CA ALA A 41 11.51 19.40 2.54
C ALA A 41 10.41 18.66 1.77
N ALA A 42 9.33 19.36 1.44
CA ALA A 42 8.24 18.81 0.64
C ALA A 42 8.74 18.34 -0.73
N ASP A 43 8.42 17.09 -1.07
CA ASP A 43 8.71 16.49 -2.36
C ASP A 43 7.44 15.87 -2.92
N ALA A 44 6.79 16.59 -3.84
CA ALA A 44 5.54 16.17 -4.44
C ALA A 44 5.68 14.90 -5.29
N ASN A 45 6.83 14.68 -5.93
CA ASN A 45 7.06 13.49 -6.73
C ASN A 45 7.24 12.28 -5.82
N LEU A 46 8.01 12.41 -4.75
CA LEU A 46 8.18 11.33 -3.77
C LEU A 46 6.86 10.99 -3.06
N LEU A 47 6.07 12.00 -2.69
CA LEU A 47 4.73 11.79 -2.14
C LEU A 47 3.83 11.03 -3.12
N PHE A 48 3.83 11.40 -4.40
CA PHE A 48 3.08 10.69 -5.43
C PHE A 48 3.54 9.23 -5.56
N GLN A 49 4.85 8.97 -5.63
CA GLN A 49 5.39 7.61 -5.75
C GLN A 49 5.02 6.74 -4.55
N ARG A 50 5.13 7.28 -3.33
CA ARG A 50 4.75 6.58 -2.10
C ARG A 50 3.24 6.28 -2.07
N THR A 51 2.43 7.28 -2.39
CA THR A 51 0.96 7.13 -2.45
C THR A 51 0.55 6.10 -3.49
N LEU A 52 1.20 6.07 -4.66
CA LEU A 52 0.97 5.07 -5.68
C LEU A 52 1.28 3.65 -5.17
N LYS A 53 2.43 3.45 -4.53
CA LYS A 53 2.83 2.13 -4.00
C LYS A 53 1.87 1.61 -2.94
N GLU A 54 1.48 2.44 -1.98
CA GLU A 54 0.50 2.03 -0.96
C GLU A 54 -0.90 1.85 -1.55
N SER A 55 -1.31 2.67 -2.53
CA SER A 55 -2.59 2.48 -3.22
C SER A 55 -2.65 1.14 -3.96
N ILE A 56 -1.57 0.74 -4.64
CA ILE A 56 -1.48 -0.57 -5.31
C ILE A 56 -1.51 -1.71 -4.28
N HIS A 57 -0.84 -1.52 -3.12
CA HIS A 57 -0.86 -2.49 -2.02
C HIS A 57 -2.28 -2.74 -1.50
N GLU A 58 -3.00 -1.67 -1.13
CA GLU A 58 -4.34 -1.80 -0.57
C GLU A 58 -5.35 -2.29 -1.62
N LEU A 59 -5.23 -1.87 -2.88
CA LEU A 59 -6.02 -2.46 -3.96
C LEU A 59 -5.72 -3.96 -4.14
N GLY A 60 -4.47 -4.38 -4.00
CA GLY A 60 -4.14 -5.80 -4.00
C GLY A 60 -4.92 -6.57 -2.92
N HIS A 61 -5.04 -6.00 -1.71
CA HIS A 61 -5.86 -6.57 -0.65
C HIS A 61 -7.35 -6.63 -0.99
N THR A 62 -7.92 -5.63 -1.69
CA THR A 62 -9.33 -5.71 -2.13
C THR A 62 -9.59 -6.86 -3.11
N PHE A 63 -8.57 -7.28 -3.87
CA PHE A 63 -8.59 -8.46 -4.73
C PHE A 63 -8.18 -9.77 -4.01
N GLY A 64 -7.99 -9.74 -2.68
CA GLY A 64 -7.67 -10.92 -1.87
C GLY A 64 -6.20 -11.33 -1.87
N LEU A 65 -5.30 -10.50 -2.39
CA LEU A 65 -3.87 -10.75 -2.26
C LEU A 65 -3.47 -10.58 -0.80
N LYS A 66 -2.63 -11.49 -0.30
CA LYS A 66 -1.99 -11.37 1.02
C LYS A 66 -0.57 -10.80 0.85
N HIS A 67 0.04 -10.39 1.97
CA HIS A 67 1.40 -9.87 1.98
C HIS A 67 2.38 -10.81 1.28
N CYS A 68 3.38 -10.21 0.62
CA CYS A 68 4.45 -10.89 -0.09
C CYS A 68 5.76 -10.74 0.68
N TYR A 69 6.61 -11.78 0.68
CA TYR A 69 7.95 -11.71 1.26
C TYR A 69 8.98 -11.01 0.36
N ASN A 70 8.67 -10.81 -0.92
CA ASN A 70 9.55 -10.09 -1.83
C ASN A 70 9.50 -8.58 -1.53
N ALA A 71 10.57 -8.04 -0.97
CA ALA A 71 10.70 -6.63 -0.57
C ALA A 71 10.53 -5.61 -1.72
N ARG A 72 10.64 -6.04 -2.98
CA ARG A 72 10.41 -5.21 -4.17
C ARG A 72 8.97 -5.28 -4.68
N CYS A 73 8.15 -6.21 -4.21
CA CYS A 73 6.75 -6.34 -4.63
C CYS A 73 5.89 -5.26 -3.97
N ALA A 74 4.90 -4.73 -4.69
CA ALA A 74 3.91 -3.81 -4.12
C ALA A 74 3.16 -4.42 -2.91
N MET A 75 2.95 -5.74 -2.88
CA MET A 75 2.33 -6.46 -1.74
C MET A 75 3.29 -6.71 -0.56
N TYR A 76 4.52 -6.19 -0.57
CA TYR A 76 5.38 -6.26 0.62
C TYR A 76 4.77 -5.45 1.77
N TYR A 77 4.80 -6.02 2.98
CA TYR A 77 4.29 -5.35 4.18
C TYR A 77 5.30 -4.31 4.67
N SER A 78 4.89 -3.04 4.76
CA SER A 78 5.77 -1.92 5.14
C SER A 78 5.38 -1.38 6.51
N ASN A 79 6.31 -1.41 7.48
CA ASN A 79 6.18 -0.79 8.80
C ASN A 79 6.91 0.55 8.89
N SER A 80 7.63 0.95 7.83
CA SER A 80 8.42 2.15 7.77
C SER A 80 8.40 2.76 6.37
N ILE A 81 8.67 4.05 6.28
CA ILE A 81 8.73 4.75 5.01
C ILE A 81 9.86 4.23 4.11
N PHE A 82 10.97 3.78 4.70
CA PHE A 82 12.10 3.20 3.98
C PHE A 82 11.72 1.90 3.27
N GLU A 83 10.88 1.07 3.90
CA GLU A 83 10.35 -0.14 3.26
C GLU A 83 9.39 0.21 2.11
N THR A 84 8.53 1.23 2.28
CA THR A 84 7.71 1.76 1.19
C THR A 84 8.55 2.28 0.03
N ASP A 85 9.63 3.01 0.32
CA ASP A 85 10.56 3.50 -0.69
C ASP A 85 11.27 2.36 -1.43
N ASN A 86 11.53 1.25 -0.74
CA ASN A 86 12.11 0.05 -1.34
C ASN A 86 11.14 -0.76 -2.22
N LYS A 87 9.81 -0.63 -2.06
CA LYS A 87 8.85 -1.31 -2.96
C LYS A 87 8.94 -0.77 -4.38
N MET A 88 8.66 -1.62 -5.37
CA MET A 88 8.27 -1.16 -6.71
C MET A 88 6.76 -0.96 -6.79
N PRO A 89 6.26 -0.07 -7.66
CA PRO A 89 4.83 0.13 -7.88
C PRO A 89 4.22 -0.96 -8.79
N HIS A 90 4.67 -2.21 -8.65
CA HIS A 90 4.12 -3.33 -9.41
C HIS A 90 4.20 -4.64 -8.61
N PHE A 91 3.33 -5.58 -8.97
CA PHE A 91 3.34 -6.91 -8.40
C PHE A 91 4.51 -7.74 -8.95
N CYS A 92 5.08 -8.60 -8.11
CA CYS A 92 5.97 -9.65 -8.61
C CYS A 92 5.15 -10.69 -9.39
N GLU A 93 5.81 -11.52 -10.18
CA GLU A 93 5.18 -12.55 -11.02
C GLU A 93 4.23 -13.48 -10.22
N ILE A 94 4.54 -13.77 -8.96
CA ILE A 94 3.69 -14.60 -8.10
C ILE A 94 2.39 -13.87 -7.74
N CYS A 95 2.47 -12.62 -7.31
CA CYS A 95 1.31 -11.81 -6.96
C CYS A 95 0.46 -11.48 -8.20
N ASP A 96 1.09 -11.24 -9.34
CA ASP A 96 0.39 -10.97 -10.60
C ASP A 96 -0.42 -12.17 -11.10
N ARG A 97 0.14 -13.39 -10.98
CA ARG A 97 -0.61 -14.63 -11.24
C ARG A 97 -1.79 -14.83 -10.28
N ARG A 98 -1.62 -14.50 -9.00
CA ARG A 98 -2.70 -14.57 -8.00
C ARG A 98 -3.82 -13.57 -8.33
N LEU A 99 -3.45 -12.34 -8.70
CA LEU A 99 -4.40 -11.31 -9.13
C LEU A 99 -5.18 -11.73 -10.37
N SER A 100 -4.50 -12.28 -11.37
CA SER A 100 -5.14 -12.77 -12.59
C SER A 100 -6.19 -13.85 -12.30
N ARG A 101 -5.90 -14.78 -11.38
CA ARG A 101 -6.87 -15.79 -10.93
C ARG A 101 -8.06 -15.16 -10.19
N ALA A 102 -7.78 -14.29 -9.23
CA ALA A 102 -8.82 -13.62 -8.44
C ALA A 102 -9.78 -12.78 -9.30
N ARG A 103 -9.29 -12.15 -10.38
CA ARG A 103 -10.12 -11.40 -11.34
C ARG A 103 -11.06 -12.33 -12.12
N ASN A 104 -10.58 -13.49 -12.54
CA ASN A 104 -11.39 -14.46 -13.29
C ASN A 104 -12.48 -15.10 -12.44
N GLU A 105 -12.23 -15.31 -11.14
CA GLU A 105 -13.21 -15.88 -10.21
C GLU A 105 -14.33 -14.90 -9.82
N ARG A 106 -14.12 -13.59 -10.03
CA ARG A 106 -15.10 -12.51 -9.79
C ARG A 106 -15.83 -12.04 -11.05
N SER A 107 -15.51 -12.60 -12.22
CA SER A 107 -16.13 -12.29 -13.52
C SER A 107 -17.18 -13.32 -13.87
#